data_AF-A0A522S6M3-F1
#
_entry.id   AF-A0A522S6M3-F1
#
_cell.length_a   1.000
_cell.length_b   1.000
_cell.length_c   1.000
_cell.angle_alpha   90.00
_cell.angle_beta   90.00
_cell.angle_gamma   90.00
#
_symmetry.space_group_name_H-M   'P 1'
#
loop_
_entity.id
_entity.type
_entity.pdbx_description
1 polymer ?
#
loop_
_entity_poly.entity_id
_entity_poly.type
_entity_poly.pdbx_seq_one_letter_code
_entity_poly.pdbx_strand_id
1 'polypeptide(L)'
;MIVLDTNVVSEARKSTCDPRVKHWLAAQAVDGLYLSAISVLEIQRGIEKAAHQGDSRQAAVITTWLETIVLPAFSGRIIAVDHLIVRQAARLPWPEPEDYRDALIAASAMVHGATVATRNVRHFLQSGVALINPWERPVTQAAARVRSRGLGLDLKPPVSSSPR
;
A
#
# COMPACT_ATOMS: atom_id res chain seq x y z
N MET A 1 0.66 6.13 -10.87
CA MET A 1 0.86 4.67 -10.74
C MET A 1 0.36 4.22 -9.38
N ILE A 2 -0.33 3.08 -9.31
CA ILE A 2 -0.77 2.46 -8.06
C ILE A 2 -0.23 1.02 -7.99
N VAL A 3 0.51 0.71 -6.92
CA VAL A 3 0.97 -0.65 -6.63
C VAL A 3 -0.06 -1.31 -5.73
N LEU A 4 -0.69 -2.38 -6.20
CA LEU A 4 -1.61 -3.17 -5.41
C LEU A 4 -0.82 -4.08 -4.48
N ASP A 5 -1.11 -3.99 -3.18
CA ASP A 5 -0.67 -4.97 -2.21
C ASP A 5 -1.39 -6.32 -2.45
N THR A 6 -0.79 -7.42 -1.98
CA THR A 6 -1.27 -8.79 -2.15
C THR A 6 -2.69 -8.96 -1.61
N ASN A 7 -3.03 -8.27 -0.52
CA ASN A 7 -4.38 -8.32 0.05
C ASN A 7 -5.45 -7.73 -0.88
N VAL A 8 -5.15 -6.71 -1.68
CA VAL A 8 -6.09 -6.10 -2.63
C VAL A 8 -6.35 -7.04 -3.80
N VAL A 9 -5.29 -7.60 -4.38
CA VAL A 9 -5.39 -8.54 -5.50
C VAL A 9 -6.10 -9.82 -5.09
N SER A 10 -5.80 -10.32 -3.89
CA SER A 10 -6.45 -11.50 -3.33
C SER A 10 -7.92 -11.26 -3.00
N GLU A 11 -8.30 -10.04 -2.61
CA GLU A 11 -9.71 -9.67 -2.40
C GLU A 11 -10.50 -9.70 -3.70
N ALA A 12 -9.93 -9.16 -4.79
CA ALA A 12 -10.57 -9.11 -6.11
C ALA A 12 -10.93 -10.50 -6.68
N ARG A 13 -10.23 -11.55 -6.22
CA ARG A 13 -10.51 -12.95 -6.58
C ARG A 13 -11.79 -13.49 -5.93
N LYS A 14 -12.18 -12.98 -4.75
CA LYS A 14 -13.26 -13.57 -3.96
C LYS A 14 -14.61 -13.33 -4.65
N SER A 15 -15.46 -14.35 -4.70
CA SER A 15 -16.87 -14.18 -5.11
C SER A 15 -17.62 -13.21 -4.19
N THR A 16 -17.18 -13.11 -2.94
CA THR A 16 -17.67 -12.20 -1.91
C THR A 16 -16.79 -10.95 -1.74
N CYS A 17 -16.07 -10.54 -2.80
CA CYS A 17 -15.24 -9.33 -2.79
C CYS A 17 -15.99 -8.14 -2.20
N ASP A 18 -15.34 -7.41 -1.27
CA ASP A 18 -15.92 -6.21 -0.67
C ASP A 18 -16.40 -5.23 -1.77
N PRO A 19 -17.66 -4.78 -1.74
CA PRO A 19 -18.20 -3.89 -2.77
C PRO A 19 -17.42 -2.60 -2.96
N ARG A 20 -16.77 -2.08 -1.90
CA ARG A 20 -15.96 -0.86 -1.95
C ARG A 20 -14.67 -1.09 -2.72
N VAL A 21 -14.00 -2.21 -2.46
CA VAL A 21 -12.79 -2.61 -3.19
C VAL A 21 -13.13 -2.84 -4.66
N LYS A 22 -14.22 -3.55 -4.94
CA LYS A 22 -14.70 -3.79 -6.30
C LYS A 22 -14.97 -2.49 -7.05
N HIS A 23 -15.69 -1.56 -6.42
CA HIS A 23 -15.99 -0.26 -7.02
C HIS A 23 -14.73 0.59 -7.22
N TRP A 24 -13.83 0.61 -6.23
CA TRP A 24 -12.57 1.33 -6.32
C TRP A 24 -11.70 0.81 -7.46
N LEU A 25 -11.54 -0.52 -7.59
CA LEU A 25 -10.80 -1.15 -8.69
C LEU A 25 -11.41 -0.81 -10.06
N ALA A 26 -12.74 -0.86 -10.17
CA ALA A 26 -13.44 -0.54 -11.42
C ALA A 26 -13.29 0.93 -11.84
N ALA A 27 -12.97 1.82 -10.91
CA ALA A 27 -12.74 3.24 -11.18
C ALA A 27 -11.28 3.55 -11.59
N GLN A 28 -10.35 2.58 -11.51
CA GLN A 28 -8.95 2.81 -11.88
C GLN A 28 -8.71 2.52 -13.36
N ALA A 29 -7.80 3.28 -13.97
CA ALA A 29 -7.24 2.94 -15.27
C ALA A 29 -6.35 1.69 -15.12
N VAL A 30 -6.61 0.65 -15.91
CA VAL A 30 -5.96 -0.67 -15.79
C VAL A 30 -4.44 -0.57 -15.98
N ASP A 31 -4.00 0.26 -16.92
CA ASP A 31 -2.59 0.57 -17.21
C ASP A 31 -1.89 1.36 -16.09
N GLY A 32 -2.67 1.95 -15.17
CA GLY A 32 -2.20 2.62 -13.97
C GLY A 32 -1.98 1.69 -12.77
N LEU A 33 -2.41 0.43 -12.84
CA LEU A 33 -2.30 -0.57 -11.77
C LEU A 33 -1.10 -1.51 -11.95
N TYR A 34 -0.35 -1.74 -10.88
CA TYR A 34 0.90 -2.49 -10.89
C TYR A 34 0.95 -3.47 -9.72
N LEU A 35 1.78 -4.49 -9.83
CA LEU A 35 2.16 -5.38 -8.73
C LEU A 35 3.64 -5.22 -8.43
N SER A 36 4.02 -5.44 -7.18
CA SER A 36 5.41 -5.79 -6.87
C SER A 36 5.63 -7.28 -7.17
N ALA A 37 6.82 -7.66 -7.61
CA ALA A 37 7.23 -9.07 -7.64
C ALA A 37 7.13 -9.73 -6.24
N ILE A 38 7.17 -8.93 -5.17
CA ILE A 38 6.92 -9.42 -3.81
C ILE A 38 5.48 -9.91 -3.63
N SER A 39 4.49 -9.26 -4.24
CA SER A 39 3.11 -9.74 -4.18
C SER A 39 2.94 -11.08 -4.90
N VAL A 40 3.68 -11.29 -5.99
CA VAL A 40 3.73 -12.58 -6.69
C VAL A 40 4.38 -13.64 -5.80
N LEU A 41 5.50 -13.32 -5.13
CA LEU A 41 6.15 -14.19 -4.15
C LEU A 41 5.17 -14.62 -3.06
N GLU A 42 4.34 -13.71 -2.53
CA GLU A 42 3.38 -14.04 -1.48
C GLU A 42 2.27 -14.97 -1.96
N ILE A 43 1.76 -14.77 -3.18
CA ILE A 43 0.79 -15.69 -3.79
C ILE A 43 1.43 -17.08 -3.97
N GLN A 44 2.66 -17.14 -4.49
CA GLN A 44 3.39 -18.40 -4.65
C GLN A 44 3.60 -19.10 -3.30
N ARG A 45 4.02 -18.37 -2.26
CA ARG A 45 4.15 -18.94 -0.91
C ARG A 45 2.83 -19.50 -0.38
N GLY A 46 1.71 -18.88 -0.72
CA GLY A 46 0.37 -19.41 -0.43
C GLY A 46 0.09 -20.76 -1.10
N ILE A 47 0.50 -20.92 -2.37
CA ILE A 47 0.42 -22.18 -3.12
C ILE A 47 1.27 -23.25 -2.42
N GLU A 48 2.55 -22.97 -2.17
CA GLU A 48 3.48 -23.92 -1.55
C GLU A 48 3.01 -24.33 -0.15
N LYS A 49 2.49 -23.38 0.63
CA LYS A 49 1.96 -23.67 1.96
C LYS A 49 0.76 -24.62 1.90
N ALA A 50 -0.18 -24.38 0.99
CA ALA A 50 -1.34 -25.28 0.82
C ALA A 50 -0.90 -26.69 0.41
N ALA A 51 0.05 -26.78 -0.53
CA ALA A 51 0.61 -28.06 -0.98
C ALA A 51 1.30 -28.82 0.17
N HIS A 52 2.18 -28.16 0.94
CA HIS A 52 2.85 -28.78 2.09
C HIS A 52 1.89 -29.22 3.20
N GLN A 53 0.72 -28.58 3.30
CA GLN A 53 -0.34 -28.95 4.25
C GLN A 53 -1.27 -30.05 3.70
N GLY A 54 -1.03 -30.56 2.49
CA GLY A 54 -1.83 -31.61 1.86
C GLY A 54 -3.10 -31.10 1.15
N ASP A 55 -3.35 -29.79 1.12
CA ASP A 55 -4.48 -29.20 0.41
C ASP A 55 -4.14 -28.96 -1.07
N SER A 56 -3.96 -30.06 -1.80
CA SER A 56 -3.61 -30.06 -3.23
C SER A 56 -4.67 -29.36 -4.09
N ARG A 57 -5.94 -29.40 -3.65
CA ARG A 57 -7.04 -28.72 -4.34
C ARG A 57 -6.87 -27.22 -4.24
N GLN A 58 -6.67 -26.67 -3.05
CA GLN A 58 -6.48 -25.24 -2.88
C GLN A 58 -5.22 -24.74 -3.59
N ALA A 59 -4.12 -25.50 -3.52
CA ALA A 59 -2.89 -25.19 -4.25
C ALA A 59 -3.18 -25.06 -5.76
N ALA A 60 -3.82 -26.07 -6.37
CA ALA A 60 -4.14 -26.06 -7.80
C ALA A 60 -5.05 -24.89 -8.22
N VAL A 61 -6.04 -24.54 -7.39
CA VAL A 61 -6.93 -23.39 -7.67
C VAL A 61 -6.14 -22.08 -7.64
N ILE A 62 -5.24 -21.89 -6.66
CA ILE A 62 -4.43 -20.66 -6.57
C ILE A 62 -3.41 -20.63 -7.72
N THR A 63 -2.77 -21.74 -8.07
CA THR A 63 -1.85 -21.85 -9.22
C THR A 63 -2.55 -21.45 -10.51
N THR A 64 -3.72 -22.03 -10.79
CA THR A 64 -4.49 -21.70 -11.99
C THR A 64 -4.82 -20.20 -12.03
N TRP A 65 -5.24 -19.63 -10.90
CA TRP A 65 -5.54 -18.20 -10.82
C TRP A 65 -4.31 -17.32 -11.06
N LEU A 66 -3.14 -17.66 -10.49
CA LEU A 66 -1.90 -16.93 -10.69
C LEU A 66 -1.49 -16.95 -12.18
N GLU A 67 -1.44 -18.13 -12.78
CA GLU A 67 -0.93 -18.35 -14.15
C GLU A 67 -1.87 -17.82 -15.23
N THR A 68 -3.19 -17.97 -15.05
CA THR A 68 -4.16 -17.67 -16.12
C THR A 68 -4.80 -16.29 -16.00
N ILE A 69 -4.79 -15.70 -14.81
CA ILE A 69 -5.44 -14.40 -14.55
C ILE A 69 -4.42 -13.35 -14.12
N VAL A 70 -3.68 -13.58 -13.03
CA VAL A 70 -2.85 -12.53 -12.42
C VAL A 70 -1.66 -12.17 -13.31
N LEU A 71 -0.82 -13.13 -13.69
CA LEU A 71 0.36 -12.84 -14.50
C LEU A 71 0.01 -12.23 -15.87
N PRO A 72 -0.99 -12.73 -16.62
CA PRO A 72 -1.41 -12.10 -17.86
C PRO A 72 -1.99 -10.69 -17.65
N ALA A 73 -2.83 -10.49 -16.62
CA ALA A 73 -3.45 -9.20 -16.35
C ALA A 73 -2.46 -8.12 -15.88
N PHE A 74 -1.24 -8.48 -15.47
CA PHE A 74 -0.18 -7.55 -15.07
C PHE A 74 1.09 -7.70 -15.91
N SER A 75 1.00 -8.31 -17.10
CA SER A 75 2.14 -8.41 -18.01
C SER A 75 2.71 -7.01 -18.32
N GLY A 76 4.04 -6.85 -18.15
CA GLY A 76 4.73 -5.56 -18.27
C GLY A 76 4.50 -4.58 -17.10
N ARG A 77 3.71 -4.96 -16.09
CA ARG A 77 3.34 -4.13 -14.92
C ARG A 77 3.62 -4.81 -13.57
N ILE A 78 4.50 -5.81 -13.57
CA ILE A 78 5.09 -6.37 -12.36
C ILE A 78 6.46 -5.71 -12.15
N ILE A 79 6.59 -4.95 -11.06
CA ILE A 79 7.83 -4.26 -10.68
C ILE A 79 8.81 -5.29 -10.12
N ALA A 80 9.91 -5.52 -10.84
CA ALA A 80 11.00 -6.35 -10.38
C ALA A 80 11.73 -5.68 -9.21
N VAL A 81 12.24 -6.48 -8.27
CA VAL A 81 13.04 -5.97 -7.15
C VAL A 81 14.50 -5.88 -7.58
N ASP A 82 15.00 -4.65 -7.69
CA ASP A 82 16.39 -4.36 -8.03
C ASP A 82 17.18 -3.77 -6.85
N HIS A 83 18.44 -3.44 -7.10
CA HIS A 83 19.32 -2.86 -6.08
C HIS A 83 18.86 -1.49 -5.57
N LEU A 84 18.11 -0.70 -6.35
CA LEU A 84 17.57 0.59 -5.91
C LEU A 84 16.44 0.37 -4.91
N ILE A 85 15.52 -0.54 -5.22
CA ILE A 85 14.41 -0.93 -4.34
C ILE A 85 14.95 -1.52 -3.03
N VAL A 86 15.91 -2.45 -3.10
CA VAL A 86 16.50 -3.08 -1.90
C VAL A 86 17.18 -2.03 -1.01
N ARG A 87 17.97 -1.11 -1.59
CA ARG A 87 18.62 -0.03 -0.82
C ARG A 87 17.61 0.94 -0.23
N GLN A 88 16.53 1.24 -0.94
CA GLN A 88 15.46 2.08 -0.43
C GLN A 88 14.73 1.39 0.74
N ALA A 89 14.41 0.10 0.61
CA ALA A 89 13.77 -0.68 1.66
C ALA A 89 14.63 -0.72 2.94
N ALA A 90 15.94 -0.92 2.79
CA ALA A 90 16.88 -0.97 3.92
C ALA A 90 17.00 0.36 4.70
N ARG A 91 16.55 1.48 4.14
CA ARG A 91 16.54 2.80 4.81
C ARG A 91 15.26 3.08 5.57
N LEU A 92 14.21 2.29 5.35
CA LEU A 92 12.92 2.50 5.99
C LEU A 92 12.97 2.09 7.46
N PRO A 93 12.33 2.86 8.37
CA PRO A 93 12.24 2.49 9.77
C PRO A 93 11.25 1.33 9.91
N TRP A 94 11.74 0.12 10.20
CA TRP A 94 10.92 -1.06 10.45
C TRP A 94 11.21 -1.66 11.81
N PRO A 95 10.17 -1.96 12.61
CA PRO A 95 10.34 -2.40 13.99
C PRO A 95 10.74 -3.88 14.11
N GLU A 96 10.49 -4.73 13.10
CA GLU A 96 10.67 -6.19 13.18
C GLU A 96 11.38 -6.75 11.93
N PRO A 97 12.36 -7.68 12.08
CA PRO A 97 13.10 -8.31 10.96
C PRO A 97 12.24 -9.13 9.99
N GLU A 98 11.03 -9.51 10.40
CA GLU A 98 10.19 -10.47 9.70
C GLU A 98 9.34 -9.84 8.58
N ASP A 99 9.29 -8.51 8.51
CA ASP A 99 8.38 -7.76 7.64
C ASP A 99 9.08 -7.02 6.47
N TYR A 100 10.17 -7.61 5.97
CA TYR A 100 10.90 -7.04 4.83
C TYR A 100 10.08 -7.02 3.53
N ARG A 101 8.97 -7.77 3.45
CA ARG A 101 8.10 -7.80 2.26
C ARG A 101 7.32 -6.51 2.12
N ASP A 102 6.68 -6.04 3.18
CA ASP A 102 6.00 -4.74 3.20
C ASP A 102 7.01 -3.61 2.94
N ALA A 103 8.23 -3.72 3.48
CA ALA A 103 9.33 -2.81 3.19
C ALA A 103 9.69 -2.76 1.69
N LEU A 104 9.79 -3.90 1.03
CA LEU A 104 10.11 -3.99 -0.39
C LEU A 104 8.95 -3.52 -1.27
N ILE A 105 7.69 -3.78 -0.89
CA ILE A 105 6.51 -3.24 -1.59
C ILE A 105 6.49 -1.70 -1.45
N ALA A 106 6.70 -1.17 -0.25
CA ALA A 106 6.77 0.27 0.00
C ALA A 106 7.89 0.91 -0.82
N ALA A 107 9.10 0.33 -0.77
CA ALA A 107 10.24 0.81 -1.53
C ALA A 107 10.02 0.74 -3.06
N SER A 108 9.38 -0.32 -3.55
CA SER A 108 8.98 -0.43 -4.97
C SER A 108 8.08 0.73 -5.37
N ALA A 109 7.08 1.06 -4.56
CA ALA A 109 6.23 2.21 -4.83
C ALA A 109 7.00 3.53 -4.75
N MET A 110 7.84 3.73 -3.74
CA MET A 110 8.61 4.98 -3.55
C MET A 110 9.59 5.24 -4.69
N VAL A 111 10.36 4.25 -5.13
CA VAL A 111 11.34 4.38 -6.22
C VAL A 111 10.67 4.83 -7.52
N HIS A 112 9.41 4.43 -7.73
CA HIS A 112 8.65 4.74 -8.93
C HIS A 112 7.63 5.89 -8.73
N GLY A 113 7.66 6.61 -7.61
CA GLY A 113 6.71 7.70 -7.32
C GLY A 113 5.24 7.26 -7.28
N ALA A 114 4.99 6.03 -6.84
CA ALA A 114 3.70 5.37 -6.83
C ALA A 114 2.99 5.46 -5.47
N THR A 115 1.71 5.12 -5.48
CA THR A 115 0.89 4.94 -4.28
C THR A 115 0.67 3.45 -4.03
N VAL A 116 0.75 3.00 -2.77
CA VAL A 116 0.39 1.63 -2.37
C VAL A 116 -1.10 1.57 -2.05
N ALA A 117 -1.83 0.65 -2.67
CA ALA A 117 -3.19 0.30 -2.28
C ALA A 117 -3.15 -0.92 -1.36
N THR A 118 -3.58 -0.78 -0.11
CA THR A 118 -3.50 -1.84 0.91
C THR A 118 -4.61 -1.71 1.96
N ARG A 119 -5.06 -2.85 2.50
CA ARG A 119 -5.85 -2.87 3.74
C ARG A 119 -4.99 -2.64 4.99
N ASN A 120 -3.72 -3.00 4.93
CA ASN A 120 -2.80 -3.06 6.06
C ASN A 120 -2.06 -1.73 6.28
N VAL A 121 -2.77 -0.60 6.20
CA VAL A 121 -2.21 0.76 6.25
C VAL A 121 -1.16 0.93 7.34
N ARG A 122 -1.44 0.40 8.54
CA ARG A 122 -0.56 0.48 9.71
C ARG A 122 0.86 -0.04 9.48
N HIS A 123 1.05 -1.05 8.62
CA HIS A 123 2.38 -1.58 8.33
C HIS A 123 3.16 -0.52 7.55
N PHE A 124 2.54 0.12 6.56
CA PHE A 124 3.21 1.07 5.68
C PHE A 124 3.40 2.48 6.26
N LEU A 125 2.71 2.84 7.36
CA LEU A 125 2.72 4.21 7.90
C LEU A 125 4.13 4.75 8.16
N GLN A 126 5.01 3.93 8.73
CA GLN A 126 6.37 4.36 9.09
C GLN A 126 7.27 4.56 7.86
N SER A 127 6.94 3.95 6.72
CA SER A 127 7.71 4.09 5.48
C SER A 127 7.56 5.47 4.81
N GLY A 128 6.48 6.19 5.10
CA GLY A 128 6.15 7.47 4.45
C GLY A 128 5.69 7.33 2.98
N VAL A 129 5.47 6.12 2.47
CA VAL A 129 4.90 5.91 1.15
C VAL A 129 3.46 6.44 1.06
N ALA A 130 3.06 6.92 -0.12
CA ALA A 130 1.66 7.30 -0.34
C ALA A 130 0.75 6.06 -0.24
N LEU A 131 -0.38 6.19 0.45
CA LEU A 131 -1.28 5.08 0.75
C LEU A 131 -2.71 5.37 0.34
N ILE A 132 -3.39 4.33 -0.15
CA ILE A 132 -4.84 4.26 -0.35
C ILE A 132 -5.35 3.00 0.34
N ASN A 133 -6.45 3.12 1.08
CA ASN A 133 -7.18 1.96 1.60
C ASN A 133 -8.50 1.79 0.83
N PRO A 134 -8.61 0.83 -0.11
CA PRO A 134 -9.83 0.61 -0.89
C PRO A 134 -11.07 0.17 -0.09
N TRP A 135 -10.90 -0.24 1.17
CA TRP A 135 -12.01 -0.61 2.06
C TRP A 135 -12.65 0.59 2.76
N GLU A 136 -11.98 1.74 2.74
CA GLU A 136 -12.44 2.97 3.35
C GLU A 136 -13.05 3.91 2.31
N ARG A 137 -13.99 4.77 2.75
CA ARG A 137 -14.51 5.80 1.86
C ARG A 137 -13.39 6.82 1.61
N PRO A 138 -13.27 7.38 0.39
CA PRO A 138 -12.41 8.53 0.17
C PRO A 138 -12.78 9.61 1.18
N VAL A 139 -11.85 9.99 2.07
CA VAL A 139 -12.06 11.17 2.90
C VAL A 139 -12.02 12.34 1.95
N THR A 140 -13.19 12.90 1.63
CA THR A 140 -13.29 14.13 0.84
C THR A 140 -12.44 15.18 1.55
N GLN A 141 -11.38 15.69 0.92
CA GLN A 141 -10.46 16.70 1.48
C GLN A 141 -11.14 18.06 1.80
N ALA A 142 -12.47 18.16 1.77
CA ALA A 142 -13.22 19.38 2.05
C ALA A 142 -13.30 19.75 3.55
N ALA A 143 -12.91 18.88 4.49
CA ALA A 143 -13.12 19.13 5.93
C ALA A 143 -11.84 19.39 6.77
N ALA A 144 -10.65 19.41 6.17
CA ALA A 144 -9.39 19.52 6.93
C ALA A 144 -8.74 20.92 6.92
N ARG A 145 -9.41 21.97 6.38
CA ARG A 145 -8.88 23.34 6.37
C ARG A 145 -9.40 24.30 7.45
N VAL A 146 -10.13 23.81 8.46
CA VAL A 146 -10.61 24.68 9.56
C VAL A 146 -10.28 24.11 10.93
N ARG A 147 -9.01 23.79 11.21
CA ARG A 147 -8.49 23.69 12.60
C ARG A 147 -6.99 24.05 12.69
N SER A 148 -6.59 25.17 12.08
CA SER A 148 -5.30 25.80 12.35
C SER A 148 -5.39 27.32 12.22
N ARG A 149 -6.30 27.92 13.00
CA ARG A 149 -6.15 29.31 13.47
C ARG A 149 -6.20 29.31 14.99
N GLY A 150 -5.14 28.77 15.60
CA GLY A 150 -4.73 29.18 16.93
C GLY A 150 -4.15 30.58 16.83
N LEU A 151 -5.00 31.60 16.97
CA LEU A 151 -4.59 32.94 17.33
C LEU A 151 -4.15 32.90 18.78
N GLY A 152 -2.89 33.24 19.04
CA GLY A 152 -2.32 33.26 20.39
C GLY A 152 -0.86 33.72 20.43
N LEU A 153 -0.50 34.71 19.61
CA LEU A 153 0.70 35.51 19.82
C LEU A 153 0.23 36.94 20.10
N ASP A 154 -0.02 37.21 21.37
CA ASP A 154 -0.34 38.55 21.87
C ASP A 154 0.97 39.19 22.34
N LEU A 155 1.71 39.78 21.38
CA LEU A 155 2.81 40.69 21.66
C LEU A 155 2.25 42.11 21.70
N LYS A 156 2.01 42.64 22.89
CA LYS A 156 1.76 44.07 23.10
C LYS A 156 3.04 44.78 23.60
N PRO A 157 3.39 45.97 23.07
CA PRO A 157 4.66 46.66 23.32
C PRO A 157 4.66 47.46 24.66
N PRO A 158 5.81 47.98 25.12
CA PRO A 158 5.99 48.42 26.50
C PRO A 158 5.33 49.77 26.78
N VAL A 159 4.78 49.92 27.99
CA VAL A 159 4.35 51.21 28.54
C VAL A 159 5.48 51.77 29.40
N SER A 160 6.00 52.93 29.00
CA SER A 160 6.95 53.73 29.76
C SER A 160 6.24 54.53 30.85
N SER A 161 6.75 54.47 32.09
CA SER A 161 6.62 55.57 33.06
C SER A 161 7.66 55.42 34.19
N SER A 162 8.72 56.23 34.13
CA SER A 162 9.43 56.74 35.32
C SER A 162 8.49 57.67 36.13
N PRO A 163 8.85 58.29 37.27
CA PRO A 163 10.09 58.22 38.08
C PRO A 163 9.86 58.10 39.61
N ARG A 164 10.87 57.65 40.36
CA ARG A 164 11.53 58.31 41.51
C ARG A 164 12.44 57.34 42.24
#